data_AF-A0A355TXW8-F1
#
_entry.id   AF-A0A355TXW8-F1
#
_cell.length_a   1.000
_cell.length_b   1.000
_cell.length_c   1.000
_cell.angle_alpha   90.00
_cell.angle_beta   90.00
_cell.angle_gamma   90.00
#
_symmetry.space_group_name_H-M   'P 1'
#
loop_
_entity.id
_entity.type
_entity.pdbx_description
1 polymer ?
#
loop_
_entity_poly.entity_id
_entity_poly.type
_entity_poly.pdbx_seq_one_letter_code
_entity_poly.pdbx_strand_id
1 'polypeptide(L)'
;MYNNAKSLLENEKCPELYSLDMETDNDIYLRTENPIKRFYMYKSGNVDKQSVYKGAVRYRELNESICHSIVDCDSCDLIKDVYRLLWAEAIADSDNSTIDGQHGDTMTSLQHSLNLAVELIETDDERKQYFKGRKVSLAYQIELLCCVDDFLSRASNIRGFEAFARMYHTIGNMIPVPPMFNSLRSNFGSNDYWDITLTKIKAWYDTHNNFVLAALLHKINVNDKAVELCAKWLSWYDNWLNFIDKNYLNDYIDSKTFEPVRFRPDSSDDVEAFFEKCSALIEKRGKRIVKELKKRI
;
A
#
# COMPACT_ATOMS: atom_id res chain seq x y z
N MET A 1 9.13 -18.29 4.35
CA MET A 1 8.29 -17.61 5.35
C MET A 1 9.08 -17.45 6.63
N TYR A 2 9.04 -16.26 7.23
CA TYR A 2 9.78 -15.95 8.45
C TYR A 2 8.89 -15.94 9.70
N ASN A 3 7.59 -15.66 9.56
CA ASN A 3 6.56 -15.63 10.61
C ASN A 3 6.77 -14.60 11.76
N ASN A 4 8.00 -14.13 12.01
CA ASN A 4 8.32 -13.13 13.03
C ASN A 4 9.58 -12.32 12.66
N ALA A 5 9.75 -11.16 13.30
CA ALA A 5 10.81 -10.20 12.97
C ALA A 5 12.21 -10.75 13.28
N LYS A 6 12.37 -11.57 14.32
CA LYS A 6 13.67 -12.18 14.66
C LYS A 6 14.17 -13.09 13.54
N SER A 7 13.32 -14.02 13.11
CA SER A 7 13.62 -14.95 12.01
C SER A 7 13.92 -14.20 10.71
N LEU A 8 13.16 -13.14 10.40
CA LEU A 8 13.42 -12.27 9.26
C LEU A 8 14.83 -11.66 9.34
N LEU A 9 15.19 -11.05 10.47
CA LEU A 9 16.48 -10.37 10.64
C LEU A 9 17.69 -11.30 10.63
N GLU A 10 17.54 -12.54 11.12
CA GLU A 10 18.61 -13.54 11.19
C GLU A 10 18.90 -14.19 9.83
N ASN A 11 17.87 -14.34 8.99
CA ASN A 11 17.93 -15.19 7.79
C ASN A 11 17.77 -14.42 6.47
N GLU A 12 17.14 -13.24 6.46
CA GLU A 12 16.99 -12.43 5.26
C GLU A 12 18.18 -11.47 5.10
N LYS A 13 18.77 -11.46 3.91
CA LYS A 13 19.93 -10.61 3.61
C LYS A 13 19.56 -9.14 3.54
N CYS A 14 18.38 -8.85 2.98
CA CYS A 14 17.85 -7.49 2.84
C CYS A 14 16.42 -7.41 3.42
N PRO A 15 16.26 -7.45 4.76
CA PRO A 15 14.95 -7.50 5.41
C PRO A 15 14.00 -6.35 5.00
N GLU A 16 14.54 -5.18 4.69
CA GLU A 16 13.79 -4.00 4.25
C GLU A 16 13.15 -4.17 2.86
N LEU A 17 13.68 -5.09 2.06
CA LEU A 17 13.21 -5.41 0.71
C LEU A 17 12.35 -6.67 0.69
N TYR A 18 12.17 -7.33 1.84
CA TYR A 18 11.35 -8.53 1.92
C TYR A 18 9.88 -8.20 1.68
N SER A 19 9.28 -8.88 0.72
CA SER A 19 7.87 -8.70 0.37
C SER A 19 7.00 -9.61 1.24
N LEU A 20 6.06 -9.03 1.98
CA LEU A 20 5.20 -9.74 2.93
C LEU A 20 4.20 -10.68 2.25
N ASP A 21 3.94 -10.54 0.95
CA ASP A 21 3.18 -11.52 0.17
C ASP A 21 3.91 -12.86 -0.03
N MET A 22 5.22 -12.92 0.29
CA MET A 22 5.99 -14.16 0.32
C MET A 22 5.74 -14.97 1.60
N GLU A 23 4.95 -14.44 2.55
CA GLU A 23 4.41 -15.19 3.70
C GLU A 23 3.22 -16.07 3.25
N THR A 24 3.47 -16.94 2.28
CA THR A 24 2.53 -17.95 1.76
C THR A 24 3.27 -19.26 1.49
N ASP A 25 2.53 -20.38 1.56
CA ASP A 25 3.00 -21.71 1.18
C ASP A 25 2.73 -22.06 -0.29
N ASN A 26 2.20 -21.11 -1.08
CA ASN A 26 1.89 -21.35 -2.48
C ASN A 26 3.14 -21.34 -3.38
N ASP A 27 3.67 -22.52 -3.69
CA ASP A 27 4.86 -22.71 -4.53
C ASP A 27 4.80 -22.00 -5.89
N ILE A 28 3.62 -21.94 -6.52
CA ILE A 28 3.47 -21.35 -7.86
C ILE A 28 3.52 -19.83 -7.79
N TYR A 29 2.91 -19.26 -6.75
CA TYR A 29 3.05 -17.85 -6.43
C TYR A 29 4.52 -17.49 -6.13
N LEU A 30 5.19 -18.28 -5.27
CA LEU A 30 6.59 -18.05 -4.87
C LEU A 30 7.57 -18.14 -6.06
N ARG A 31 7.31 -19.01 -7.04
CA ARG A 31 8.13 -19.15 -8.26
C ARG A 31 7.86 -18.08 -9.31
N THR A 32 6.82 -17.27 -9.16
CA THR A 32 6.50 -16.22 -10.12
C THR A 32 7.40 -15.01 -9.89
N GLU A 33 8.46 -14.85 -10.70
CA GLU A 33 9.48 -13.81 -10.48
C GLU A 33 8.98 -12.38 -10.74
N ASN A 34 8.09 -12.21 -11.72
CA ASN A 34 7.56 -10.89 -12.10
C ASN A 34 6.56 -10.38 -11.05
N PRO A 35 6.85 -9.26 -10.35
CA PRO A 35 6.03 -8.75 -9.26
C PRO A 35 4.64 -8.26 -9.71
N ILE A 36 4.54 -7.74 -10.94
CA ILE A 36 3.27 -7.28 -11.52
C ILE A 36 2.36 -8.48 -11.79
N LYS A 37 2.91 -9.56 -12.33
CA LYS A 37 2.18 -10.82 -12.51
C LYS A 37 1.73 -11.41 -11.16
N ARG A 38 2.61 -11.43 -10.15
CA ARG A 38 2.23 -11.86 -8.78
C ARG A 38 1.07 -11.04 -8.23
N PHE A 39 1.08 -9.73 -8.42
CA PHE A 39 -0.04 -8.89 -7.98
C PHE A 39 -1.37 -9.32 -8.63
N TYR A 40 -1.39 -9.58 -9.94
CA TYR A 40 -2.60 -10.05 -10.61
C TYR A 40 -3.04 -11.43 -10.14
N MET A 41 -2.10 -12.33 -9.86
CA MET A 41 -2.43 -13.63 -9.25
C MET A 41 -3.16 -13.43 -7.92
N TYR A 42 -2.56 -12.63 -7.04
CA TYR A 42 -3.10 -12.26 -5.73
C TYR A 42 -4.49 -11.62 -5.81
N LYS A 43 -4.70 -10.64 -6.69
CA LYS A 43 -5.98 -9.90 -6.76
C LYS A 43 -7.05 -10.56 -7.61
N SER A 44 -6.74 -11.56 -8.43
CA SER A 44 -7.68 -12.17 -9.38
C SER A 44 -8.98 -12.72 -8.74
N GLY A 45 -8.95 -13.12 -7.47
CA GLY A 45 -10.15 -13.53 -6.71
C GLY A 45 -11.22 -12.44 -6.57
N ASN A 46 -10.87 -11.17 -6.80
CA ASN A 46 -11.78 -10.02 -6.77
C ASN A 46 -12.50 -9.76 -8.12
N VAL A 47 -12.18 -10.50 -9.18
CA VAL A 47 -12.84 -10.36 -10.50
C VAL A 47 -14.21 -11.03 -10.50
N ASP A 48 -15.30 -10.31 -10.73
CA ASP A 48 -16.65 -10.91 -10.80
C ASP A 48 -16.69 -12.09 -11.80
N LYS A 49 -17.25 -13.25 -11.36
CA LYS A 49 -17.44 -14.44 -12.20
C LYS A 49 -18.36 -14.18 -13.40
N GLN A 50 -19.21 -13.16 -13.32
CA GLN A 50 -20.10 -12.74 -14.39
C GLN A 50 -19.53 -11.60 -15.24
N SER A 51 -18.27 -11.23 -15.03
CA SER A 51 -17.60 -10.17 -15.79
C SER A 51 -17.72 -10.37 -17.31
N VAL A 52 -17.81 -9.25 -18.02
CA VAL A 52 -17.78 -9.21 -19.50
C VAL A 52 -16.40 -9.57 -20.06
N TYR A 53 -15.35 -9.41 -19.25
CA TYR A 53 -13.96 -9.71 -19.60
C TYR A 53 -13.68 -11.21 -19.38
N LYS A 54 -13.84 -12.00 -20.44
CA LYS A 54 -13.81 -13.48 -20.36
C LYS A 54 -12.41 -14.05 -20.13
N GLY A 55 -11.36 -13.40 -20.64
CA GLY A 55 -9.98 -13.75 -20.31
C GLY A 55 -9.72 -13.59 -18.80
N ALA A 56 -10.21 -12.50 -18.21
CA ALA A 56 -10.09 -12.26 -16.77
C ALA A 56 -10.84 -13.28 -15.90
N VAL A 57 -12.05 -13.69 -16.30
CA VAL A 57 -12.80 -14.75 -15.60
C VAL A 57 -12.03 -16.07 -15.67
N ARG A 58 -11.55 -16.45 -16.86
CA ARG A 58 -10.75 -17.68 -17.02
C ARG A 58 -9.46 -17.65 -16.20
N TYR A 59 -8.80 -16.49 -16.14
CA TYR A 59 -7.58 -16.29 -15.34
C TYR A 59 -7.86 -16.44 -13.84
N ARG A 60 -8.96 -15.86 -13.35
CA ARG A 60 -9.44 -16.08 -11.98
C ARG A 60 -9.66 -17.57 -11.70
N GLU A 61 -10.42 -18.28 -12.52
CA GLU A 61 -10.72 -19.70 -12.32
C GLU A 61 -9.46 -20.56 -12.30
N LEU A 62 -8.53 -20.28 -13.23
CA LEU A 62 -7.23 -20.94 -13.27
C LEU A 62 -6.44 -20.68 -11.98
N ASN A 63 -6.35 -19.42 -11.55
CA ASN A 63 -5.64 -19.08 -10.32
C ASN A 63 -6.32 -19.65 -9.07
N GLU A 64 -7.65 -19.68 -8.97
CA GLU A 64 -8.35 -20.31 -7.85
C GLU A 64 -8.00 -21.80 -7.75
N SER A 65 -7.83 -22.48 -8.89
CA SER A 65 -7.46 -23.90 -8.95
C SER A 65 -6.01 -24.19 -8.61
N ILE A 66 -5.12 -23.21 -8.80
CA ILE A 66 -3.66 -23.37 -8.69
C ILE A 66 -3.09 -22.74 -7.41
N CYS A 67 -3.57 -21.54 -7.07
CA CYS A 67 -3.02 -20.71 -6.01
C CYS A 67 -3.78 -20.86 -4.69
N HIS A 68 -5.01 -21.39 -4.73
CA HIS A 68 -6.00 -21.18 -3.67
C HIS A 68 -6.13 -19.67 -3.32
N SER A 69 -6.72 -19.33 -2.17
CA SER A 69 -6.76 -17.94 -1.70
C SER A 69 -5.39 -17.53 -1.15
N ILE A 70 -4.74 -16.55 -1.78
CA ILE A 70 -3.49 -15.95 -1.28
C ILE A 70 -3.86 -15.01 -0.12
N VAL A 71 -3.20 -15.15 1.02
CA VAL A 71 -3.47 -14.36 2.23
C VAL A 71 -3.06 -12.90 2.03
N ASP A 72 -3.86 -11.97 2.56
CA ASP A 72 -3.53 -10.54 2.54
C ASP A 72 -2.31 -10.24 3.41
N CYS A 73 -1.31 -9.56 2.82
CA CYS A 73 -0.01 -9.33 3.44
C CYS A 73 -0.06 -8.43 4.70
N ASP A 74 -1.07 -7.56 4.81
CA ASP A 74 -1.30 -6.66 5.95
C ASP A 74 -1.88 -7.41 7.16
N SER A 75 -2.18 -8.70 7.00
CA SER A 75 -2.71 -9.58 8.04
C SER A 75 -1.77 -10.73 8.40
N CYS A 76 -0.59 -10.84 7.79
CA CYS A 76 0.37 -11.91 8.08
C CYS A 76 0.97 -11.81 9.50
N ASP A 77 1.44 -12.92 10.04
CA ASP A 77 1.99 -12.95 11.40
C ASP A 77 3.27 -12.11 11.53
N LEU A 78 4.08 -12.07 10.48
CA LEU A 78 5.30 -11.27 10.44
C LEU A 78 5.03 -9.77 10.65
N ILE A 79 4.06 -9.18 9.95
CA ILE A 79 3.79 -7.74 10.10
C ILE A 79 3.14 -7.43 11.47
N LYS A 80 2.30 -8.32 11.98
CA LYS A 80 1.73 -8.20 13.33
C LYS A 80 2.81 -8.23 14.41
N ASP A 81 3.80 -9.11 14.27
CA ASP A 81 4.95 -9.17 15.17
C ASP A 81 5.78 -7.88 15.13
N VAL A 82 6.04 -7.36 13.92
CA VAL A 82 6.68 -6.04 13.74
C VAL A 82 5.90 -4.93 14.45
N TYR A 83 4.57 -4.91 14.34
CA TYR A 83 3.74 -3.91 15.03
C TYR A 83 3.85 -4.02 16.55
N ARG A 84 3.78 -5.25 17.10
CA ARG A 84 3.91 -5.49 18.54
C ARG A 84 5.27 -5.08 19.09
N LEU A 85 6.34 -5.25 18.31
CA LEU A 85 7.67 -4.82 18.71
C LEU A 85 7.83 -3.31 18.63
N LEU A 86 7.39 -2.68 17.53
CA LEU A 86 7.70 -1.27 17.24
C LEU A 86 6.72 -0.26 17.87
N TRP A 87 5.46 -0.65 18.08
CA TRP A 87 4.41 0.19 18.68
C TRP A 87 3.89 -0.37 20.02
N ALA A 88 4.72 -1.15 20.74
CA ALA A 88 4.38 -1.76 22.02
C ALA A 88 3.74 -0.79 23.04
N GLU A 89 4.31 0.42 23.16
CA GLU A 89 3.80 1.46 24.07
C GLU A 89 2.37 1.88 23.72
N ALA A 90 2.09 2.12 22.44
CA ALA A 90 0.76 2.50 21.97
C ALA A 90 -0.24 1.36 22.17
N ILE A 91 0.18 0.11 21.93
CA ILE A 91 -0.67 -1.08 22.10
C ILE A 91 -1.00 -1.30 23.58
N ALA A 92 -0.03 -1.08 24.48
CA ALA A 92 -0.24 -1.20 25.91
C ALA A 92 -1.16 -0.09 26.48
N ASP A 93 -1.17 1.08 25.84
CA ASP A 93 -2.00 2.23 26.19
C ASP A 93 -3.34 2.22 25.43
N SER A 94 -4.09 1.11 25.51
CA SER A 94 -5.36 0.94 24.77
C SER A 94 -6.44 1.96 25.14
N ASP A 95 -6.34 2.56 26.33
CA ASP A 95 -7.26 3.59 26.80
C ASP A 95 -7.09 4.89 26.01
N ASN A 96 -5.87 5.22 25.56
CA ASN A 96 -5.59 6.46 24.83
C ASN A 96 -5.17 6.26 23.36
N SER A 97 -4.72 5.06 22.99
CA SER A 97 -4.40 4.69 21.61
C SER A 97 -5.52 3.90 20.94
N THR A 98 -5.45 3.76 19.62
CA THR A 98 -6.25 2.82 18.84
C THR A 98 -5.41 1.81 18.08
N ILE A 99 -4.08 1.81 18.28
CA ILE A 99 -3.20 0.82 17.66
C ILE A 99 -3.34 -0.49 18.44
N ASP A 100 -3.71 -1.57 17.76
CA ASP A 100 -3.97 -2.88 18.38
C ASP A 100 -2.93 -3.95 18.03
N GLY A 101 -1.99 -3.64 17.15
CA GLY A 101 -0.98 -4.58 16.66
C GLY A 101 -1.54 -5.70 15.77
N GLN A 102 -2.79 -5.57 15.31
CA GLN A 102 -3.46 -6.52 14.43
C GLN A 102 -3.78 -5.92 13.06
N HIS A 103 -4.07 -4.61 13.03
CA HIS A 103 -4.48 -3.91 11.82
C HIS A 103 -3.45 -2.87 11.36
N GLY A 104 -3.37 -2.68 10.05
CA GLY A 104 -2.55 -1.66 9.42
C GLY A 104 -3.09 -1.20 8.08
N ASP A 105 -2.33 -0.34 7.43
CA ASP A 105 -2.57 0.15 6.08
C ASP A 105 -1.32 -0.10 5.22
N THR A 106 -1.57 -0.37 3.93
CA THR A 106 -0.56 -0.26 2.89
C THR A 106 -0.54 1.20 2.42
N MET A 107 0.48 1.96 2.82
CA MET A 107 0.54 3.41 2.64
C MET A 107 0.37 3.86 1.18
N THR A 108 0.86 3.10 0.21
CA THR A 108 0.61 3.37 -1.21
C THR A 108 0.27 2.08 -1.94
N SER A 109 -0.91 2.06 -2.57
CA SER A 109 -1.48 0.86 -3.19
C SER A 109 -0.92 0.61 -4.60
N LEU A 110 -0.60 -0.65 -4.90
CA LEU A 110 -0.22 -1.07 -6.25
C LEU A 110 -1.42 -1.06 -7.22
N GLN A 111 -2.64 -1.30 -6.74
CA GLN A 111 -3.83 -1.29 -7.62
C GLN A 111 -4.02 0.06 -8.31
N HIS A 112 -3.83 1.15 -7.59
CA HIS A 112 -3.96 2.49 -8.16
C HIS A 112 -2.85 2.78 -9.18
N SER A 113 -1.63 2.43 -8.81
CA SER A 113 -0.42 2.54 -9.64
C SER A 113 -0.54 1.75 -10.95
N LEU A 114 -1.17 0.57 -10.93
CA LEU A 114 -1.48 -0.21 -12.13
C LEU A 114 -2.50 0.48 -13.04
N ASN A 115 -3.47 1.22 -12.49
CA ASN A 115 -4.40 1.99 -13.34
C ASN A 115 -3.64 3.02 -14.16
N LEU A 116 -2.71 3.75 -13.52
CA LEU A 116 -1.85 4.73 -14.20
C LEU A 116 -0.92 4.06 -15.22
N ALA A 117 -0.32 2.93 -14.86
CA ALA A 117 0.55 2.19 -15.76
C ALA A 117 -0.21 1.69 -17.00
N VAL A 118 -1.46 1.24 -16.86
CA VAL A 118 -2.28 0.77 -17.99
C VAL A 118 -2.55 1.88 -19.00
N GLU A 119 -2.73 3.13 -18.54
CA GLU A 119 -2.86 4.29 -19.43
C GLU A 119 -1.60 4.54 -20.28
N LEU A 120 -0.43 4.15 -19.78
CA LEU A 120 0.85 4.20 -20.52
C LEU A 120 1.09 2.97 -21.41
N ILE A 121 0.66 1.79 -20.97
CA ILE A 121 0.85 0.51 -21.68
C ILE A 121 -0.04 0.42 -22.92
N GLU A 122 -1.29 0.85 -22.78
CA GLU A 122 -2.25 0.76 -23.87
C GLU A 122 -1.98 1.84 -24.90
N THR A 123 -1.66 1.43 -26.12
CA THR A 123 -1.33 2.33 -27.23
C THR A 123 -2.44 2.39 -28.27
N ASP A 124 -3.40 1.47 -28.21
CA ASP A 124 -4.51 1.38 -29.15
C ASP A 124 -5.63 2.33 -28.74
N ASP A 125 -5.95 3.26 -29.63
CA ASP A 125 -6.93 4.32 -29.38
C ASP A 125 -8.35 3.80 -29.24
N GLU A 126 -8.69 2.65 -29.85
CA GLU A 126 -10.01 2.01 -29.66
C GLU A 126 -10.09 1.41 -28.25
N ARG A 127 -9.04 0.70 -27.81
CA ARG A 127 -9.00 0.13 -26.46
C ARG A 127 -8.96 1.20 -25.36
N LYS A 128 -8.28 2.32 -25.60
CA LYS A 128 -8.32 3.48 -24.70
C LYS A 128 -9.73 3.99 -24.43
N GLN A 129 -10.67 3.82 -25.36
CA GLN A 129 -12.06 4.26 -25.14
C GLN A 129 -12.74 3.51 -23.98
N TYR A 130 -12.30 2.30 -23.63
CA TYR A 130 -12.88 1.53 -22.52
C TYR A 130 -12.61 2.15 -21.15
N PHE A 131 -11.56 2.95 -21.00
CA PHE A 131 -11.19 3.59 -19.74
C PHE A 131 -10.99 5.11 -19.83
N LYS A 132 -11.28 5.74 -20.97
CA LYS A 132 -11.20 7.19 -21.11
C LYS A 132 -12.14 7.89 -20.12
N GLY A 133 -11.57 8.65 -19.19
CA GLY A 133 -12.32 9.36 -18.14
C GLY A 133 -12.96 8.43 -17.09
N ARG A 134 -12.53 7.17 -17.01
CA ARG A 134 -13.02 6.17 -16.05
C ARG A 134 -11.84 5.45 -15.40
N LYS A 135 -12.06 4.93 -14.20
CA LYS A 135 -11.07 4.07 -13.54
C LYS A 135 -10.92 2.77 -14.33
N VAL A 136 -9.68 2.40 -14.63
CA VAL A 136 -9.35 1.08 -15.19
C VAL A 136 -9.74 0.00 -14.18
N SER A 137 -10.66 -0.90 -14.55
CA SER A 137 -11.09 -1.99 -13.66
C SER A 137 -10.03 -3.10 -13.58
N LEU A 138 -9.91 -3.78 -12.43
CA LEU A 138 -9.02 -4.93 -12.26
C LEU A 138 -9.30 -6.03 -13.30
N ALA A 139 -10.58 -6.30 -13.59
CA ALA A 139 -10.97 -7.30 -14.59
C ALA A 139 -10.43 -6.93 -15.99
N TYR A 140 -10.51 -5.66 -16.37
CA TYR A 140 -9.94 -5.22 -17.64
C TYR A 140 -8.41 -5.29 -17.68
N GLN A 141 -7.73 -4.99 -16.56
CA GLN A 141 -6.27 -5.13 -16.48
C GLN A 141 -5.82 -6.57 -16.68
N ILE A 142 -6.53 -7.52 -16.07
CA ILE A 142 -6.24 -8.95 -16.24
C ILE A 142 -6.61 -9.39 -17.66
N GLU A 143 -7.65 -8.82 -18.28
CA GLU A 143 -7.96 -9.08 -19.69
C GLU A 143 -6.79 -8.68 -20.59
N LEU A 144 -6.21 -7.49 -20.39
CA LEU A 144 -5.01 -7.06 -21.11
C LEU A 144 -3.83 -8.00 -20.87
N LEU A 145 -3.60 -8.42 -19.63
CA LEU A 145 -2.57 -9.42 -19.30
C LEU A 145 -2.75 -10.73 -20.08
N CYS A 146 -3.99 -11.16 -20.30
CA CYS A 146 -4.30 -12.42 -20.99
C CYS A 146 -4.30 -12.31 -22.52
N CYS A 147 -4.67 -11.14 -23.05
CA CYS A 147 -4.98 -10.96 -24.46
C CYS A 147 -3.95 -10.12 -25.23
N VAL A 148 -2.99 -9.49 -24.53
CA VAL A 148 -1.91 -8.68 -25.13
C VAL A 148 -0.57 -9.34 -24.80
N ASP A 149 0.00 -10.01 -25.81
CA ASP A 149 1.20 -10.88 -25.66
C ASP A 149 2.40 -10.17 -25.00
N ASP A 150 2.59 -8.88 -25.27
CA ASP A 150 3.70 -8.08 -24.76
C ASP A 150 3.33 -7.20 -23.55
N PHE A 151 2.15 -7.38 -22.94
CA PHE A 151 1.67 -6.56 -21.82
C PHE A 151 2.69 -6.45 -20.69
N LEU A 152 3.21 -7.58 -20.21
CA LEU A 152 4.21 -7.59 -19.13
C LEU A 152 5.53 -6.95 -19.57
N SER A 153 5.93 -7.11 -20.84
CA SER A 153 7.12 -6.46 -21.37
C SER A 153 6.95 -4.94 -21.40
N ARG A 154 5.79 -4.45 -21.84
CA ARG A 154 5.48 -3.01 -21.83
C ARG A 154 5.43 -2.46 -20.42
N ALA A 155 4.79 -3.18 -19.49
CA ALA A 155 4.76 -2.79 -18.08
C ALA A 155 6.17 -2.70 -17.49
N SER A 156 7.04 -3.67 -17.79
CA SER A 156 8.43 -3.70 -17.30
C SER A 156 9.30 -2.60 -17.94
N ASN A 157 8.90 -2.08 -19.10
CA ASN A 157 9.57 -0.96 -19.76
C ASN A 157 9.19 0.42 -19.17
N ILE A 158 8.15 0.49 -18.34
CA ILE A 158 7.82 1.72 -17.62
C ILE A 158 8.84 1.93 -16.52
N ARG A 159 9.59 3.03 -16.59
CA ARG A 159 10.69 3.29 -15.67
C ARG A 159 10.18 3.33 -14.22
N GLY A 160 10.86 2.61 -13.34
CA GLY A 160 10.55 2.53 -11.92
C GLY A 160 9.37 1.62 -11.55
N PHE A 161 8.56 1.16 -12.50
CA PHE A 161 7.31 0.47 -12.17
C PHE A 161 7.54 -0.90 -11.53
N GLU A 162 8.47 -1.70 -12.07
CA GLU A 162 8.80 -3.00 -11.47
C GLU A 162 9.41 -2.84 -10.07
N ALA A 163 10.26 -1.83 -9.88
CA ALA A 163 10.82 -1.51 -8.56
C ALA A 163 9.70 -1.18 -7.56
N PHE A 164 8.75 -0.34 -7.96
CA PHE A 164 7.59 -0.01 -7.13
C PHE A 164 6.75 -1.26 -6.80
N ALA A 165 6.49 -2.11 -7.80
CA ALA A 165 5.76 -3.36 -7.62
C ALA A 165 6.49 -4.39 -6.73
N ARG A 166 7.81 -4.27 -6.53
CA ARG A 166 8.55 -5.07 -5.53
C ARG A 166 8.43 -4.48 -4.13
N MET A 167 8.30 -3.15 -4.03
CA MET A 167 8.32 -2.44 -2.75
C MET A 167 6.95 -2.38 -2.05
N TYR A 168 5.84 -2.46 -2.77
CA TYR A 168 4.51 -2.16 -2.21
C TYR A 168 4.06 -3.05 -1.05
N HIS A 169 4.54 -4.29 -0.96
CA HIS A 169 4.26 -5.21 0.14
C HIS A 169 5.42 -5.35 1.13
N THR A 170 6.42 -4.46 1.07
CA THR A 170 7.51 -4.45 2.06
C THR A 170 7.08 -3.74 3.34
N ILE A 171 7.78 -4.02 4.44
CA ILE A 171 7.53 -3.39 5.75
C ILE A 171 7.61 -1.86 5.69
N GLY A 172 8.38 -1.30 4.75
CA GLY A 172 8.50 0.14 4.52
C GLY A 172 7.21 0.80 4.06
N ASN A 173 6.27 0.05 3.48
CA ASN A 173 4.97 0.54 3.02
C ASN A 173 3.83 0.20 3.99
N MET A 174 4.14 -0.41 5.14
CA MET A 174 3.16 -0.83 6.13
C MET A 174 3.16 0.10 7.35
N ILE A 175 1.98 0.47 7.84
CA ILE A 175 1.83 1.33 9.02
C ILE A 175 0.61 0.90 9.85
N PRO A 176 0.71 0.80 11.18
CA PRO A 176 -0.47 0.57 12.00
C PRO A 176 -1.39 1.78 11.98
N VAL A 177 -2.67 1.53 11.72
CA VAL A 177 -3.71 2.57 11.67
C VAL A 177 -4.95 2.11 12.45
N PRO A 178 -5.86 3.02 12.82
CA PRO A 178 -7.12 2.63 13.44
C PRO A 178 -7.97 1.74 12.53
N PRO A 179 -8.87 0.93 13.11
CA PRO A 179 -9.92 0.27 12.35
C PRO A 179 -10.67 1.26 11.44
N MET A 180 -11.07 0.80 10.26
CA MET A 180 -11.79 1.57 9.23
C MET A 180 -10.99 2.68 8.53
N PHE A 181 -9.80 3.05 9.01
CA PHE A 181 -9.01 4.15 8.43
C PHE A 181 -8.68 3.88 6.95
N ASN A 182 -8.08 2.73 6.66
CA ASN A 182 -7.66 2.35 5.31
C ASN A 182 -8.83 2.39 4.30
N SER A 183 -9.93 1.69 4.60
CA SER A 183 -11.06 1.57 3.68
C SER A 183 -11.72 2.92 3.38
N LEU A 184 -11.88 3.78 4.39
CA LEU A 184 -12.50 5.09 4.25
C LEU A 184 -11.61 6.11 3.55
N ARG A 185 -10.32 6.15 3.91
CA ARG A 185 -9.31 7.03 3.30
C ARG A 185 -9.15 6.75 1.82
N SER A 186 -9.13 5.47 1.43
CA SER A 186 -8.81 5.07 0.06
C SER A 186 -9.75 5.70 -0.98
N ASN A 187 -11.02 5.98 -0.60
CA ASN A 187 -12.08 6.37 -1.52
C ASN A 187 -12.10 5.50 -2.77
N PHE A 188 -12.29 4.19 -2.55
CA PHE A 188 -12.17 3.18 -3.61
C PHE A 188 -10.81 3.23 -4.33
N GLY A 189 -9.76 3.55 -3.58
CA GLY A 189 -8.38 3.69 -4.03
C GLY A 189 -8.05 4.92 -4.88
N SER A 190 -8.94 5.91 -5.00
CA SER A 190 -8.65 7.17 -5.73
C SER A 190 -7.76 8.13 -4.95
N ASN A 191 -7.70 7.99 -3.62
CA ASN A 191 -6.91 8.82 -2.71
C ASN A 191 -5.83 8.00 -1.98
N ASP A 192 -5.37 6.90 -2.58
CA ASP A 192 -4.29 6.03 -2.07
C ASP A 192 -2.90 6.61 -2.23
N TYR A 193 -2.75 7.88 -1.86
CA TYR A 193 -1.48 8.59 -1.85
C TYR A 193 -1.17 9.10 -0.45
N TRP A 194 -0.04 8.64 0.09
CA TRP A 194 0.32 8.99 1.46
C TRP A 194 0.77 10.44 1.61
N ASP A 195 1.23 11.12 0.56
CA ASP A 195 1.50 12.56 0.61
C ASP A 195 0.23 13.38 0.88
N ILE A 196 -0.91 13.03 0.25
CA ILE A 196 -2.22 13.62 0.53
C ILE A 196 -2.64 13.32 1.96
N THR A 197 -2.46 12.07 2.38
CA THR A 197 -2.83 11.61 3.72
C THR A 197 -2.06 12.38 4.79
N LEU A 198 -0.74 12.46 4.65
CA LEU A 198 0.14 13.24 5.52
C LEU A 198 -0.18 14.74 5.47
N THR A 199 -0.58 15.29 4.32
CA THR A 199 -1.01 16.70 4.22
C THR A 199 -2.24 16.95 5.09
N LYS A 200 -3.22 16.04 5.10
CA LYS A 200 -4.41 16.16 5.95
C LYS A 200 -4.10 15.93 7.43
N ILE A 201 -3.25 14.95 7.75
CA ILE A 201 -2.82 14.70 9.13
C ILE A 201 -2.06 15.91 9.69
N LYS A 202 -1.13 16.50 8.92
CA LYS A 202 -0.41 17.70 9.33
C LYS A 202 -1.35 18.89 9.54
N ALA A 203 -2.28 19.11 8.61
CA ALA A 203 -3.30 20.16 8.78
C ALA A 203 -4.16 19.94 10.03
N TRP A 204 -4.41 18.69 10.43
CA TRP A 204 -5.03 18.39 11.72
C TRP A 204 -4.11 18.72 12.90
N TYR A 205 -2.82 18.40 12.88
CA TYR A 205 -1.89 18.85 13.95
C TYR A 205 -1.79 20.38 14.05
N ASP A 206 -1.85 21.09 12.92
CA ASP A 206 -1.77 22.55 12.89
C ASP A 206 -3.04 23.23 13.45
N THR A 207 -4.20 22.55 13.40
CA THR A 207 -5.51 23.17 13.69
C THR A 207 -6.36 22.47 14.75
N HIS A 208 -6.07 21.21 15.04
CA HIS A 208 -6.87 20.26 15.82
C HIS A 208 -8.34 20.17 15.35
N ASN A 209 -8.57 20.39 14.06
CA ASN A 209 -9.90 20.47 13.48
C ASN A 209 -10.36 19.14 12.86
N ASN A 210 -11.33 18.48 13.49
CA ASN A 210 -11.88 17.20 13.02
C ASN A 210 -12.62 17.28 11.67
N PHE A 211 -12.95 18.47 11.15
CA PHE A 211 -13.42 18.61 9.77
C PHE A 211 -12.36 18.16 8.75
N VAL A 212 -11.07 18.34 9.07
CA VAL A 212 -9.97 17.87 8.21
C VAL A 212 -9.95 16.34 8.14
N LEU A 213 -10.15 15.67 9.29
CA LEU A 213 -10.20 14.21 9.37
C LEU A 213 -11.47 13.65 8.72
N ALA A 214 -12.62 14.30 8.91
CA ALA A 214 -13.86 13.92 8.23
C ALA A 214 -13.68 13.98 6.70
N ALA A 215 -13.03 15.02 6.19
CA ALA A 215 -12.69 15.12 4.76
C ALA A 215 -11.72 14.02 4.30
N LEU A 216 -10.69 13.70 5.11
CA LEU A 216 -9.75 12.60 4.82
C LEU A 216 -10.46 11.23 4.74
N LEU A 217 -11.44 11.00 5.61
CA LEU A 217 -12.16 9.73 5.74
C LEU A 217 -13.47 9.69 4.96
N HIS A 218 -13.71 10.66 4.07
CA HIS A 218 -14.93 10.74 3.25
C HIS A 218 -16.22 10.71 4.09
N LYS A 219 -16.19 11.37 5.25
CA LYS A 219 -17.32 11.52 6.17
C LYS A 219 -17.86 12.93 6.13
N ILE A 220 -19.18 13.04 6.25
CA ILE A 220 -19.89 14.32 6.38
C ILE A 220 -19.97 14.73 7.85
N ASN A 221 -20.13 13.77 8.75
CA ASN A 221 -20.25 14.01 10.18
C ASN A 221 -18.88 13.91 10.88
N VAL A 222 -18.48 14.98 11.57
CA VAL A 222 -17.25 15.02 12.39
C VAL A 222 -17.31 14.13 13.63
N ASN A 223 -18.52 13.76 14.06
CA ASN A 223 -18.75 12.82 15.16
C ASN A 223 -18.91 11.38 14.65
N ASP A 224 -18.52 11.09 13.41
CA ASP A 224 -18.48 9.70 12.92
C ASP A 224 -17.42 8.91 13.70
N LYS A 225 -17.73 7.65 14.02
CA LYS A 225 -16.85 6.82 14.84
C LYS A 225 -15.44 6.69 14.27
N ALA A 226 -15.30 6.65 12.95
CA ALA A 226 -13.99 6.58 12.31
C ALA A 226 -13.18 7.87 12.49
N VAL A 227 -13.85 9.03 12.51
CA VAL A 227 -13.21 10.32 12.78
C VAL A 227 -12.73 10.39 14.23
N GLU A 228 -13.55 9.93 15.18
CA GLU A 228 -13.15 9.82 16.59
C GLU A 228 -11.94 8.91 16.78
N LEU A 229 -11.95 7.73 16.17
CA LEU A 229 -10.84 6.77 16.25
C LEU A 229 -9.56 7.34 15.62
N CYS A 230 -9.67 8.02 14.48
CA CYS A 230 -8.54 8.69 13.84
C CYS A 230 -7.99 9.84 14.69
N ALA A 231 -8.85 10.66 15.29
CA ALA A 231 -8.41 11.72 16.19
C ALA A 231 -7.71 11.14 17.42
N LYS A 232 -8.27 10.09 18.05
CA LYS A 232 -7.66 9.38 19.18
C LYS A 232 -6.27 8.83 18.84
N TRP A 233 -6.11 8.22 17.67
CA TRP A 233 -4.82 7.76 17.17
C TRP A 233 -3.79 8.88 17.03
N LEU A 234 -4.17 9.99 16.40
CA LEU A 234 -3.25 11.11 16.21
C LEU A 234 -2.93 11.82 17.53
N SER A 235 -3.88 11.90 18.46
CA SER A 235 -3.71 12.47 19.81
C SER A 235 -2.80 11.64 20.72
N TRP A 236 -2.54 10.37 20.41
CA TRP A 236 -1.58 9.57 21.16
C TRP A 236 -0.13 10.07 20.99
N TYR A 237 0.16 10.74 19.86
CA TYR A 237 1.46 11.34 19.60
C TYR A 237 1.48 12.79 20.09
N ASP A 238 2.60 13.22 20.67
CA ASP A 238 2.73 14.55 21.30
C ASP A 238 2.48 15.71 20.33
N ASN A 239 2.97 15.57 19.10
CA ASN A 239 2.90 16.58 18.04
C ASN A 239 3.25 15.95 16.69
N TRP A 240 3.19 16.76 15.62
CA TRP A 240 3.51 16.34 14.26
C TRP A 240 4.87 15.65 14.12
N LEU A 241 5.94 16.20 14.71
CA LEU A 241 7.28 15.61 14.60
C LEU A 241 7.38 14.29 15.37
N ASN A 242 6.73 14.20 16.54
CA ASN A 242 6.62 12.96 17.29
C ASN A 242 5.88 11.87 16.48
N PHE A 243 4.79 12.22 15.80
CA PHE A 243 4.08 11.32 14.89
C PHE A 243 4.99 10.81 13.77
N ILE A 244 5.78 11.69 13.15
CA ILE A 244 6.71 11.33 12.08
C ILE A 244 7.80 10.39 12.58
N ASP A 245 8.41 10.72 13.71
CA ASP A 245 9.52 9.94 14.27
C ASP A 245 9.06 8.57 14.75
N LYS A 246 7.95 8.49 15.50
CA LYS A 246 7.40 7.23 16.03
C LYS A 246 6.84 6.32 14.93
N ASN A 247 6.54 6.85 13.74
CA ASN A 247 6.11 6.06 12.56
C ASN A 247 7.19 5.88 11.49
N TYR A 248 8.42 6.33 11.75
CA TYR A 248 9.57 6.21 10.84
C TYR A 248 9.35 6.89 9.48
N LEU A 249 8.61 8.01 9.47
CA LEU A 249 8.19 8.72 8.26
C LEU A 249 9.14 9.85 7.85
N ASN A 250 10.33 9.95 8.44
CA ASN A 250 11.24 11.09 8.23
C ASN A 250 11.53 11.38 6.74
N ASP A 251 11.67 10.34 5.91
CA ASP A 251 11.96 10.53 4.49
C ASP A 251 10.75 11.01 3.67
N TYR A 252 9.54 10.87 4.22
CA TYR A 252 8.31 11.39 3.63
C TYR A 252 8.13 12.89 3.89
N ILE A 253 9.01 13.52 4.66
CA ILE A 253 8.91 14.92 5.08
C ILE A 253 10.12 15.71 4.59
N ASP A 254 9.89 16.94 4.12
CA ASP A 254 10.96 17.85 3.78
C ASP A 254 11.69 18.31 5.05
N SER A 255 13.00 18.07 5.10
CA SER A 255 13.84 18.35 6.28
C SER A 255 13.94 19.83 6.67
N LYS A 256 13.55 20.77 5.81
CA LYS A 256 13.63 22.21 6.06
C LYS A 256 12.27 22.79 6.44
N THR A 257 11.21 22.36 5.76
CA THR A 257 9.86 22.91 5.96
C THR A 257 9.00 22.06 6.89
N PHE A 258 9.38 20.80 7.13
CA PHE A 258 8.57 19.81 7.84
C PHE A 258 7.22 19.52 7.17
N GLU A 259 7.10 19.82 5.87
CA GLU A 259 5.93 19.52 5.05
C GLU A 259 6.05 18.14 4.38
N PRO A 260 4.93 17.46 4.11
CA PRO A 260 4.94 16.21 3.34
C PRO A 260 5.54 16.37 1.95
N VAL A 261 6.45 15.47 1.60
CA VAL A 261 7.03 15.38 0.27
C VAL A 261 5.96 14.90 -0.72
N ARG A 262 5.62 15.75 -1.68
CA ARG A 262 4.65 15.44 -2.74
C ARG A 262 5.21 14.42 -3.72
N PHE A 263 4.46 13.37 -4.00
CA PHE A 263 4.82 12.34 -4.98
C PHE A 263 3.65 11.84 -5.81
N ARG A 264 2.40 12.18 -5.47
CA ARG A 264 1.26 11.90 -6.35
C ARG A 264 1.52 12.52 -7.73
N PRO A 265 1.30 11.77 -8.84
CA PRO A 265 1.40 12.33 -10.18
C PRO A 265 0.24 13.31 -10.42
N ASP A 266 0.57 14.49 -10.95
CA ASP A 266 -0.41 15.51 -11.35
C ASP A 266 -0.87 15.28 -12.81
N SER A 267 -0.07 14.57 -13.60
CA SER A 267 -0.34 14.20 -14.99
C SER A 267 0.22 12.81 -15.34
N SER A 268 -0.10 12.29 -16.53
CA SER A 268 0.48 11.04 -17.06
C SER A 268 1.99 11.11 -17.21
N ASP A 269 2.54 12.30 -17.45
CA ASP A 269 3.98 12.50 -17.69
C ASP A 269 4.79 12.34 -16.39
N ASP A 270 4.13 12.41 -15.23
CA ASP A 270 4.75 12.33 -13.91
C ASP A 270 4.71 10.91 -13.32
N VAL A 271 4.10 9.94 -14.01
CA VAL A 271 3.85 8.59 -13.47
C VAL A 271 5.14 7.81 -13.20
N GLU A 272 6.13 7.88 -14.09
CA GLU A 272 7.43 7.23 -13.86
C GLU A 272 8.19 7.85 -12.69
N ALA A 273 8.18 9.19 -12.58
CA ALA A 273 8.79 9.91 -11.47
C ALA A 273 8.12 9.55 -10.14
N PHE A 274 6.80 9.35 -10.14
CA PHE A 274 6.06 8.82 -9.00
C PHE A 274 6.57 7.44 -8.59
N PHE A 275 6.72 6.48 -9.53
CA PHE A 275 7.19 5.13 -9.19
C PHE A 275 8.59 5.14 -8.57
N GLU A 276 9.54 5.86 -9.16
CA GLU A 276 10.89 5.96 -8.63
C GLU A 276 10.91 6.61 -7.24
N LYS A 277 10.21 7.73 -7.09
CA LYS A 277 10.17 8.48 -5.84
C LYS A 277 9.50 7.69 -4.72
N CYS A 278 8.36 7.08 -5.00
CA CYS A 278 7.62 6.29 -4.01
C CYS A 278 8.42 5.05 -3.58
N SER A 279 9.05 4.34 -4.52
CA SER A 279 9.93 3.21 -4.20
C SER A 279 11.08 3.61 -3.28
N ALA A 280 11.73 4.73 -3.56
CA ALA A 280 12.83 5.23 -2.74
C ALA A 280 12.38 5.63 -1.33
N LEU A 281 11.18 6.21 -1.19
CA LEU A 281 10.60 6.55 0.12
C LEU A 281 10.30 5.29 0.94
N ILE A 282 9.66 4.30 0.32
CA ILE A 282 9.34 3.01 0.95
C ILE A 282 10.63 2.31 1.41
N GLU A 283 11.65 2.24 0.54
CA GLU A 283 12.92 1.59 0.86
C GLU A 283 13.62 2.28 2.05
N LYS A 284 13.71 3.61 2.05
CA LYS A 284 14.35 4.35 3.14
C LYS A 284 13.62 4.15 4.46
N ARG A 285 12.29 4.19 4.46
CA ARG A 285 11.48 3.88 5.64
C ARG A 285 11.68 2.44 6.10
N GLY A 286 11.70 1.48 5.18
CA GLY A 286 12.02 0.08 5.46
C GLY A 286 13.36 -0.08 6.18
N LYS A 287 14.42 0.58 5.69
CA LYS A 287 15.75 0.58 6.34
C LYS A 287 15.71 1.13 7.77
N ARG A 288 14.91 2.17 8.03
CA ARG A 288 14.73 2.72 9.38
C ARG A 288 14.02 1.73 10.30
N ILE A 289 12.95 1.11 9.82
CA ILE A 289 12.20 0.07 10.54
C ILE A 289 13.12 -1.10 10.90
N VAL A 290 13.89 -1.64 9.94
CA VAL A 290 14.86 -2.72 10.18
C VAL A 290 15.89 -2.32 11.23
N LYS A 291 16.45 -1.10 11.13
CA LYS A 291 17.42 -0.58 12.09
C LYS A 291 16.84 -0.50 13.50
N GLU A 292 15.56 -0.15 13.63
CA GLU A 292 14.89 -0.05 14.92
C GLU A 292 14.54 -1.43 15.48
N LEU A 293 14.06 -2.37 14.64
CA LEU A 293 13.80 -3.75 15.05
C LEU A 293 15.05 -4.42 15.64
N LYS A 294 16.22 -4.20 15.03
CA LYS A 294 17.52 -4.70 15.53
C LYS A 294 17.90 -4.21 16.93
N LYS A 295 17.27 -3.16 17.46
CA LYS A 295 17.50 -2.67 18.82
C LYS A 295 16.57 -3.32 19.85
N ARG A 296 15.47 -3.93 19.39
CA ARG A 296 14.41 -4.49 20.24
C ARG A 296 14.47 -6.02 20.33
N ILE A 297 15.29 -6.64 19.48
CA ILE A 297 15.58 -8.08 19.41
C ILE A 297 17.02 -8.28 19.85
#